data_AF-A0A318YTA0-F1
#
_entry.id   AF-A0A318YTA0-F1
#
_cell.length_a   1.000
_cell.length_b   1.000
_cell.length_c   1.000
_cell.angle_alpha   90.00
_cell.angle_beta   90.00
_cell.angle_gamma   90.00
#
_symmetry.space_group_name_H-M   'P 1'
#
loop_
_entity.id
_entity.type
_entity.pdbx_description
1 polymer ?
#
loop_
_entity_poly.entity_id
_entity_poly.type
_entity_poly.pdbx_seq_one_letter_code
_entity_poly.pdbx_strand_id
1 'polypeptide(L)'
;MTIFRSSAKASESESQYGIKVLYDSNEAEVDIVFVHGLGGSRDATWTIDDVCWPQALLPQDLPKTRIMTFGYDSRVVSFTSALSQNGIVGNAEDLCAQLSRFRASSPERPIIFVAHSLGGLVCAQAVVAGNRSSPSDNTQIISKHVRGIVFLGTPFCGSEIANWVSRLNKVADYIFESSKANISDLKNKSDTLQHLIEEFANVLRKRDNSDDSIVTTFFYEQLKTQGVMVVDRNSATIPGRGDMISIQADHKNICKFRSREDDEGYGLVLGALRKMMVEVPVKQKSSSPVFNFNNDGASIMNQAGQQTINGGMNFGAFAR
;
A
#
# COMPACT_ATOMS: atom_id res chain seq x y z
N MET A 1 22.46 -31.32 -32.66
CA MET A 1 21.90 -30.00 -32.31
C MET A 1 20.40 -30.13 -32.32
N THR A 2 19.83 -30.51 -31.17
CA THR A 2 18.41 -30.86 -31.04
C THR A 2 17.74 -29.75 -30.24
N ILE A 3 16.85 -29.02 -30.90
CA ILE A 3 16.10 -27.89 -30.32
C ILE A 3 14.97 -28.47 -29.47
N PHE A 4 15.05 -28.32 -28.15
CA PHE A 4 13.91 -28.58 -27.27
C PHE A 4 12.94 -27.40 -27.37
N ARG A 5 11.82 -27.62 -28.07
CA ARG A 5 10.61 -26.83 -27.87
C ARG A 5 9.98 -27.29 -26.55
N SER A 6 10.11 -26.47 -25.51
CA SER A 6 9.34 -26.65 -24.28
C SER A 6 7.91 -26.16 -24.53
N SER A 7 7.01 -27.11 -24.69
CA SER A 7 5.56 -26.87 -24.72
C SER A 7 5.12 -26.44 -23.32
N ALA A 8 4.72 -25.18 -23.16
CA ALA A 8 4.12 -24.67 -21.94
C ALA A 8 2.87 -25.48 -21.61
N LYS A 9 2.95 -26.29 -20.55
CA LYS A 9 1.81 -26.95 -19.93
C LYS A 9 1.05 -25.89 -19.13
N ALA A 10 -0.26 -25.84 -19.34
CA ALA A 10 -1.21 -24.99 -18.63
C ALA A 10 -0.95 -25.01 -17.11
N SER A 11 -0.70 -23.83 -16.54
CA SER A 11 -0.49 -23.64 -15.11
C SER A 11 -1.80 -23.90 -14.35
N GLU A 12 -1.71 -24.61 -13.23
CA GLU A 12 -2.72 -24.58 -12.17
C GLU A 12 -3.11 -23.11 -11.91
N SER A 13 -4.41 -22.80 -11.86
CA SER A 13 -4.87 -21.43 -11.73
C SER A 13 -4.38 -20.87 -10.38
N GLU A 14 -3.31 -20.06 -10.39
CA GLU A 14 -2.89 -19.31 -9.21
C GLU A 14 -4.12 -18.56 -8.65
N SER A 15 -4.33 -18.68 -7.34
CA SER A 15 -5.41 -17.96 -6.65
C SER A 15 -5.31 -16.47 -6.97
N GLN A 16 -6.39 -15.83 -7.43
CA GLN A 16 -6.40 -14.38 -7.72
C GLN A 16 -6.49 -13.53 -6.45
N TYR A 17 -6.54 -14.15 -5.27
CA TYR A 17 -6.81 -13.51 -3.98
C TYR A 17 -5.61 -13.52 -3.04
N GLY A 18 -5.59 -12.54 -2.15
CA GLY A 18 -4.55 -12.33 -1.16
C GLY A 18 -3.28 -11.68 -1.73
N ILE A 19 -2.29 -11.54 -0.86
CA ILE A 19 -1.01 -10.91 -1.20
C ILE A 19 -0.15 -11.84 -2.07
N LYS A 20 0.38 -11.30 -3.16
CA LYS A 20 1.44 -11.88 -3.98
C LYS A 20 2.64 -10.94 -3.98
N VAL A 21 3.81 -11.50 -3.70
CA VAL A 21 5.08 -10.76 -3.80
C VAL A 21 5.53 -10.79 -5.26
N LEU A 22 5.76 -9.62 -5.84
CA LEU A 22 6.23 -9.46 -7.22
C LEU A 22 7.75 -9.28 -7.28
N TYR A 23 8.31 -8.61 -6.27
CA TYR A 23 9.74 -8.40 -6.10
C TYR A 23 10.06 -8.25 -4.62
N ASP A 24 11.15 -8.83 -4.13
CA ASP A 24 11.58 -8.70 -2.74
C ASP A 24 13.10 -8.53 -2.67
N SER A 25 13.53 -7.33 -2.30
CA SER A 25 14.94 -7.04 -2.08
C SER A 25 15.34 -7.38 -0.65
N ASN A 26 16.49 -8.05 -0.49
CA ASN A 26 17.11 -8.24 0.83
C ASN A 26 17.48 -6.92 1.52
N GLU A 27 17.58 -5.84 0.74
CA GLU A 27 17.83 -4.47 1.20
C GLU A 27 16.56 -3.61 1.15
N ALA A 28 15.36 -4.21 1.15
CA ALA A 28 14.11 -3.47 1.06
C ALA A 28 13.97 -2.46 2.22
N GLU A 29 13.90 -1.18 1.85
CA GLU A 29 13.69 -0.03 2.75
C GLU A 29 12.22 0.38 2.79
N VAL A 30 11.44 0.05 1.76
CA VAL A 30 10.00 0.40 1.62
C VAL A 30 9.20 -0.76 1.03
N ASP A 31 7.99 -0.97 1.54
CA ASP A 31 6.99 -1.85 0.94
C ASP A 31 6.08 -1.06 -0.01
N ILE A 32 6.00 -1.44 -1.28
CA ILE A 32 5.05 -0.89 -2.25
C ILE A 32 3.94 -1.92 -2.49
N VAL A 33 2.70 -1.55 -2.19
CA VAL A 33 1.55 -2.45 -2.24
C VAL A 33 0.52 -1.98 -3.26
N PHE A 34 0.31 -2.81 -4.28
CA PHE A 34 -0.61 -2.58 -5.38
C PHE A 34 -2.01 -3.11 -5.07
N VAL A 35 -3.04 -2.26 -5.15
CA VAL A 35 -4.43 -2.61 -4.83
C VAL A 35 -5.34 -2.30 -6.02
N HIS A 36 -5.88 -3.36 -6.64
CA HIS A 36 -6.65 -3.25 -7.88
C HIS A 36 -8.06 -2.70 -7.66
N GLY A 37 -8.70 -2.25 -8.74
CA GLY A 37 -10.06 -1.73 -8.72
C GLY A 37 -11.16 -2.79 -8.92
N LEU A 38 -12.39 -2.30 -9.06
CA LEU A 38 -13.59 -3.08 -9.36
C LEU A 38 -13.39 -3.91 -10.64
N GLY A 39 -13.77 -5.19 -10.62
CA GLY A 39 -13.70 -6.10 -11.76
C GLY A 39 -12.29 -6.34 -12.33
N GLY A 40 -11.24 -5.88 -11.63
CA GLY A 40 -9.84 -6.19 -11.90
C GLY A 40 -9.34 -7.36 -11.06
N SER A 41 -8.06 -7.67 -11.22
CA SER A 41 -7.35 -8.71 -10.47
C SER A 41 -5.93 -8.24 -10.13
N ARG A 42 -5.31 -8.92 -9.16
CA ARG A 42 -3.96 -8.58 -8.69
C ARG A 42 -2.88 -8.66 -9.77
N ASP A 43 -3.11 -9.41 -10.84
CA ASP A 43 -2.16 -9.55 -11.95
C ASP A 43 -2.58 -8.69 -13.16
N ALA A 44 -3.84 -8.82 -13.63
CA ALA A 44 -4.26 -8.25 -14.90
C ALA A 44 -4.46 -6.73 -14.87
N THR A 45 -4.75 -6.13 -13.71
CA THR A 45 -4.90 -4.68 -13.58
C THR A 45 -3.63 -3.93 -13.94
N TRP A 46 -2.46 -4.52 -13.67
CA TRP A 46 -1.16 -3.89 -13.88
C TRP A 46 -0.43 -4.43 -15.12
N THR A 47 -1.11 -5.25 -15.92
CA THR A 47 -0.50 -5.95 -17.06
C THR A 47 -1.07 -5.45 -18.37
N ILE A 48 -0.17 -5.18 -19.32
CA ILE A 48 -0.51 -4.86 -20.71
C ILE A 48 0.55 -5.44 -21.65
N ASP A 49 0.13 -6.07 -22.74
CA ASP A 49 1.03 -6.73 -23.71
C ASP A 49 2.07 -7.64 -23.03
N ASP A 50 1.60 -8.47 -22.09
CA ASP A 50 2.39 -9.39 -21.24
C ASP A 50 3.41 -8.71 -20.29
N VAL A 51 3.39 -7.38 -20.17
CA VAL A 51 4.23 -6.61 -19.26
C VAL A 51 3.45 -6.29 -17.98
N CYS A 52 3.72 -7.02 -16.90
CA CYS A 52 3.33 -6.64 -15.54
C CYS A 52 4.32 -5.61 -15.00
N TRP A 53 4.05 -4.31 -15.21
CA TRP A 53 5.03 -3.25 -14.97
C TRP A 53 5.53 -3.12 -13.51
N PRO A 54 4.75 -3.44 -12.46
CA PRO A 54 5.28 -3.41 -11.10
C PRO A 54 6.37 -4.46 -10.86
N GLN A 55 6.33 -5.57 -11.59
CA GLN A 55 7.33 -6.63 -11.52
C GLN A 55 8.48 -6.39 -12.52
N ALA A 56 8.16 -5.96 -13.74
CA ALA A 56 9.12 -5.88 -14.84
C ALA A 56 9.96 -4.58 -14.81
N LEU A 57 9.36 -3.45 -14.44
CA LEU A 57 9.98 -2.13 -14.58
C LEU A 57 10.48 -1.58 -13.24
N LEU A 58 9.61 -1.55 -12.22
CA LEU A 58 9.93 -0.92 -10.94
C LEU A 58 11.21 -1.43 -10.25
N PRO A 59 11.53 -2.74 -10.23
CA PRO A 59 12.75 -3.21 -9.57
C PRO A 59 14.05 -2.61 -10.14
N GLN A 60 14.04 -2.18 -11.40
CA GLN A 60 15.19 -1.55 -12.04
C GLN A 60 15.40 -0.11 -11.57
N ASP A 61 14.31 0.61 -11.30
CA ASP A 61 14.35 2.01 -10.86
C ASP A 61 14.30 2.19 -9.35
N LEU A 62 13.74 1.22 -8.63
CA LEU A 62 13.53 1.19 -7.18
C LEU A 62 14.04 -0.15 -6.57
N PRO A 63 15.33 -0.48 -6.69
CA PRO A 63 15.86 -1.80 -6.35
C PRO A 63 15.81 -2.15 -4.86
N LYS A 64 15.67 -1.15 -3.97
CA LYS A 64 15.59 -1.30 -2.52
C LYS A 64 14.15 -1.32 -2.01
N THR A 65 13.27 -2.00 -2.73
CA THR A 65 11.86 -2.12 -2.37
C THR A 65 11.45 -3.58 -2.25
N ARG A 66 10.36 -3.81 -1.51
CA ARG A 66 9.55 -5.01 -1.68
C ARG A 66 8.25 -4.60 -2.34
N ILE A 67 7.91 -5.23 -3.45
CA ILE A 67 6.73 -4.94 -4.25
C ILE A 67 5.75 -6.10 -4.10
N MET A 68 4.54 -5.76 -3.67
CA MET A 68 3.45 -6.69 -3.44
C MET A 68 2.20 -6.23 -4.19
N THR A 69 1.35 -7.17 -4.57
CA THR A 69 0.00 -6.88 -5.04
C THR A 69 -1.02 -7.65 -4.21
N PHE A 70 -2.16 -7.02 -3.94
CA PHE A 70 -3.25 -7.59 -3.16
C PHE A 70 -4.47 -7.83 -4.05
N GLY A 71 -4.92 -9.09 -4.06
CA GLY A 71 -6.15 -9.51 -4.72
C GLY A 71 -7.31 -9.68 -3.75
N TYR A 72 -8.49 -9.17 -4.09
CA TYR A 72 -9.73 -9.37 -3.33
C TYR A 72 -10.91 -9.56 -4.28
N ASP A 73 -12.03 -10.10 -3.80
CA ASP A 73 -13.22 -10.23 -4.65
C ASP A 73 -13.86 -8.86 -4.89
N SER A 74 -13.42 -8.23 -5.98
CA SER A 74 -13.90 -6.93 -6.44
C SER A 74 -15.19 -7.04 -7.25
N ARG A 75 -15.75 -8.23 -7.47
CA ARG A 75 -16.96 -8.41 -8.32
C ARG A 75 -18.25 -8.35 -7.50
N VAL A 76 -18.15 -8.62 -6.20
CA VAL A 76 -19.23 -8.46 -5.24
C VAL A 76 -18.88 -7.28 -4.36
N VAL A 77 -19.22 -6.07 -4.79
CA VAL A 77 -19.08 -4.90 -3.90
C VAL A 77 -20.42 -4.60 -3.29
N SER A 78 -20.66 -5.25 -2.15
CA SER A 78 -21.77 -4.88 -1.29
C SER A 78 -21.22 -4.03 -0.15
N PHE A 79 -21.62 -2.77 -0.05
CA PHE A 79 -21.37 -1.98 1.15
C PHE A 79 -22.27 -2.41 2.34
N THR A 80 -22.86 -3.61 2.33
CA THR A 80 -23.83 -4.05 3.33
C THR A 80 -23.16 -4.47 4.64
N SER A 81 -23.35 -3.65 5.68
CA SER A 81 -23.16 -3.90 7.12
C SER A 81 -21.81 -4.47 7.58
N ALA A 82 -21.49 -4.30 8.87
CA ALA A 82 -20.33 -4.88 9.54
C ALA A 82 -20.31 -6.43 9.57
N LEU A 83 -21.13 -7.09 8.73
CA LEU A 83 -21.34 -8.54 8.67
C LEU A 83 -21.16 -9.11 7.26
N SER A 84 -20.98 -8.31 6.19
CA SER A 84 -20.58 -8.86 4.88
C SER A 84 -19.08 -8.74 4.68
N GLN A 85 -18.42 -9.88 4.49
CA GLN A 85 -16.98 -9.98 4.24
C GLN A 85 -16.55 -9.41 2.87
N ASN A 86 -17.50 -8.90 2.06
CA ASN A 86 -17.28 -8.49 0.67
C ASN A 86 -17.43 -6.97 0.43
N GLY A 87 -17.40 -6.15 1.48
CA GLY A 87 -17.45 -4.68 1.38
C GLY A 87 -16.08 -4.01 1.40
N ILE A 88 -16.01 -2.69 1.13
CA ILE A 88 -14.75 -1.91 1.23
C ILE A 88 -14.10 -2.08 2.62
N VAL A 89 -14.92 -2.13 3.68
CA VAL A 89 -14.45 -2.37 5.06
C VAL A 89 -13.79 -3.74 5.20
N GLY A 90 -14.49 -4.82 4.82
CA GLY A 90 -13.93 -6.18 4.88
C GLY A 90 -12.67 -6.34 4.02
N ASN A 91 -12.67 -5.79 2.81
CA ASN A 91 -11.49 -5.80 1.94
C ASN A 91 -10.30 -5.04 2.55
N ALA A 92 -10.54 -3.95 3.26
CA ALA A 92 -9.50 -3.19 3.96
C ALA A 92 -8.98 -3.95 5.19
N GLU A 93 -9.86 -4.61 5.94
CA GLU A 93 -9.51 -5.47 7.06
C GLU A 93 -8.65 -6.67 6.61
N ASP A 94 -9.06 -7.33 5.52
CA ASP A 94 -8.32 -8.45 4.92
C ASP A 94 -6.96 -8.02 4.38
N LEU A 95 -6.89 -6.88 3.68
CA LEU A 95 -5.64 -6.26 3.24
C LEU A 95 -4.72 -6.07 4.45
N CYS A 96 -5.21 -5.46 5.53
CA CYS A 96 -4.40 -5.18 6.71
C CYS A 96 -3.97 -6.44 7.43
N ALA A 97 -4.87 -7.42 7.59
CA ALA A 97 -4.59 -8.68 8.27
C ALA A 97 -3.52 -9.50 7.54
N GLN A 98 -3.60 -9.60 6.21
CA GLN A 98 -2.60 -10.30 5.41
C GLN A 98 -1.28 -9.53 5.39
N LEU A 99 -1.32 -8.22 5.17
CA LEU A 99 -0.12 -7.40 5.09
C LEU A 99 0.64 -7.39 6.42
N SER A 100 -0.06 -7.38 7.56
CA SER A 100 0.52 -7.47 8.89
C SER A 100 1.34 -8.77 9.06
N ARG A 101 0.80 -9.90 8.59
CA ARG A 101 1.50 -11.21 8.61
C ARG A 101 2.72 -11.23 7.69
N PHE A 102 2.59 -10.74 6.45
CA PHE A 102 3.72 -10.65 5.51
C PHE A 102 4.84 -9.71 5.98
N ARG A 103 4.51 -8.76 6.86
CA ARG A 103 5.43 -7.79 7.43
C ARG A 103 5.97 -8.18 8.79
N ALA A 104 5.67 -9.38 9.30
CA ALA A 104 6.09 -9.80 10.65
C ALA A 104 7.62 -9.70 10.88
N SER A 105 8.43 -9.96 9.85
CA SER A 105 9.91 -9.83 9.90
C SER A 105 10.41 -8.39 9.69
N SER A 106 9.56 -7.46 9.29
CA SER A 106 9.91 -6.06 9.01
C SER A 106 8.72 -5.12 9.34
N PRO A 107 8.21 -5.14 10.58
CA PRO A 107 6.92 -4.53 10.93
C PRO A 107 6.95 -3.00 10.86
N GLU A 108 8.13 -2.39 10.97
CA GLU A 108 8.33 -0.94 10.96
C GLU A 108 8.66 -0.38 9.56
N ARG A 109 8.80 -1.23 8.54
CA ARG A 109 9.15 -0.77 7.19
C ARG A 109 8.04 0.11 6.59
N PRO A 110 8.33 1.34 6.14
CA PRO A 110 7.33 2.22 5.53
C PRO A 110 6.54 1.55 4.39
N ILE A 111 5.26 1.89 4.29
CA ILE A 111 4.34 1.38 3.25
C ILE A 111 3.93 2.52 2.32
N ILE A 112 4.00 2.25 1.02
CA ILE A 112 3.39 3.07 -0.04
C ILE A 112 2.33 2.22 -0.74
N PHE A 113 1.09 2.73 -0.81
CA PHE A 113 0.04 2.10 -1.62
C PHE A 113 0.04 2.67 -3.05
N VAL A 114 -0.17 1.82 -4.05
CA VAL A 114 -0.51 2.21 -5.42
C VAL A 114 -1.86 1.58 -5.74
N ALA A 115 -2.88 2.42 -5.91
CA ALA A 115 -4.25 1.95 -5.93
C ALA A 115 -5.00 2.44 -7.15
N HIS A 116 -5.73 1.55 -7.81
CA HIS A 116 -6.54 1.88 -8.99
C HIS A 116 -8.02 1.91 -8.63
N SER A 117 -8.72 2.96 -9.08
CA SER A 117 -10.17 3.09 -8.96
C SER A 117 -10.66 2.78 -7.54
N LEU A 118 -11.59 1.83 -7.38
CA LEU A 118 -12.14 1.39 -6.09
C LEU A 118 -11.07 0.93 -5.09
N GLY A 119 -9.94 0.38 -5.55
CA GLY A 119 -8.84 -0.03 -4.67
C GLY A 119 -8.27 1.12 -3.84
N GLY A 120 -8.37 2.36 -4.34
CA GLY A 120 -7.99 3.55 -3.58
C GLY A 120 -8.90 3.80 -2.38
N LEU A 121 -10.19 3.48 -2.50
CA LEU A 121 -11.15 3.58 -1.40
C LEU A 121 -10.91 2.49 -0.34
N VAL A 122 -10.44 1.30 -0.76
CA VAL A 122 -9.98 0.25 0.16
C VAL A 122 -8.76 0.73 0.96
N CYS A 123 -7.79 1.37 0.30
CA CYS A 123 -6.61 1.94 0.97
C CYS A 123 -7.00 3.07 1.94
N ALA A 124 -7.91 3.97 1.52
CA ALA A 124 -8.43 5.03 2.38
C ALA A 124 -9.13 4.46 3.63
N GLN A 125 -9.96 3.43 3.45
CA GLN A 125 -10.64 2.74 4.54
C GLN A 125 -9.67 2.07 5.52
N ALA A 126 -8.58 1.47 5.03
CA ALA A 126 -7.55 0.89 5.88
C ALA A 126 -6.89 1.95 6.79
N VAL A 127 -6.60 3.13 6.23
CA VAL A 127 -6.04 4.26 6.98
C VAL A 127 -7.02 4.79 8.03
N VAL A 128 -8.29 5.03 7.62
CA VAL A 128 -9.35 5.53 8.51
C VAL A 128 -9.65 4.56 9.64
N ALA A 129 -9.78 3.27 9.34
CA ALA A 129 -9.99 2.22 10.36
C ALA A 129 -8.83 2.20 11.35
N GLY A 130 -7.59 2.16 10.87
CA GLY A 130 -6.42 2.14 11.74
C GLY A 130 -6.26 3.36 12.65
N ASN A 131 -6.84 4.52 12.27
CA ASN A 131 -6.84 5.71 13.13
C ASN A 131 -7.88 5.63 14.27
N ARG A 132 -8.80 4.67 14.24
CA ARG A 132 -9.85 4.46 15.25
C ARG A 132 -9.61 3.20 16.08
N SER A 133 -8.85 2.25 15.54
CA SER A 133 -8.61 0.94 16.14
C SER A 133 -7.58 0.96 17.28
N SER A 134 -7.62 -0.07 18.12
CA SER A 134 -6.66 -0.26 19.22
C SER A 134 -5.26 -0.64 18.70
N PRO A 135 -4.18 -0.46 19.49
CA PRO A 135 -2.81 -0.71 19.03
C PRO A 135 -2.49 -2.13 18.55
N SER A 136 -3.29 -3.13 18.92
CA SER A 136 -3.10 -4.53 18.51
C SER A 136 -3.89 -4.90 17.26
N ASP A 137 -4.72 -4.00 16.74
CA ASP A 137 -5.52 -4.25 15.55
C ASP A 137 -4.68 -4.15 14.28
N ASN A 138 -4.90 -5.06 13.33
CA ASN A 138 -4.13 -5.09 12.08
C ASN A 138 -4.27 -3.79 11.28
N THR A 139 -5.43 -3.15 11.29
CA THR A 139 -5.63 -1.86 10.60
C THR A 139 -4.78 -0.77 11.23
N GLN A 140 -4.64 -0.74 12.56
CA GLN A 140 -3.76 0.20 13.26
C GLN A 140 -2.29 -0.08 12.93
N ILE A 141 -1.88 -1.35 13.01
CA ILE A 141 -0.51 -1.81 12.74
C ILE A 141 -0.06 -1.43 11.33
N ILE A 142 -0.96 -1.51 10.34
CA ILE A 142 -0.68 -1.10 8.98
C ILE A 142 -0.74 0.41 8.81
N SER A 143 -1.85 1.04 9.22
CA SER A 143 -2.10 2.48 9.09
C SER A 143 -0.97 3.34 9.69
N LYS A 144 -0.35 2.93 10.80
CA LYS A 144 0.77 3.66 11.41
C LYS A 144 2.05 3.69 10.58
N HIS A 145 2.19 2.81 9.58
CA HIS A 145 3.37 2.71 8.70
C HIS A 145 3.11 3.16 7.26
N VAL A 146 1.87 3.52 6.93
CA VAL A 146 1.56 4.13 5.63
C VAL A 146 2.21 5.51 5.60
N ARG A 147 3.00 5.77 4.56
CA ARG A 147 3.68 7.06 4.31
C ARG A 147 3.36 7.65 2.95
N GLY A 148 2.87 6.84 2.03
CA GLY A 148 2.52 7.28 0.69
C GLY A 148 1.28 6.58 0.13
N ILE A 149 0.46 7.30 -0.63
CA ILE A 149 -0.60 6.69 -1.45
C ILE A 149 -0.66 7.35 -2.82
N VAL A 150 -0.49 6.54 -3.87
CA VAL A 150 -0.73 6.91 -5.27
C VAL A 150 -2.13 6.42 -5.66
N PHE A 151 -3.00 7.35 -6.07
CA PHE A 151 -4.34 7.05 -6.56
C PHE A 151 -4.39 7.17 -8.09
N LEU A 152 -4.81 6.12 -8.77
CA LEU A 152 -4.97 6.06 -10.23
C LEU A 152 -6.47 5.99 -10.55
N GLY A 153 -7.08 7.13 -10.87
CA GLY A 153 -8.51 7.19 -11.21
C GLY A 153 -9.45 6.79 -10.06
N THR A 154 -9.10 7.09 -8.80
CA THR A 154 -9.96 6.80 -7.64
C THR A 154 -11.04 7.87 -7.47
N PRO A 155 -12.33 7.49 -7.34
CA PRO A 155 -13.44 8.44 -7.24
C PRO A 155 -13.63 8.96 -5.79
N PHE A 156 -13.02 10.10 -5.48
CA PHE A 156 -13.24 10.88 -4.25
C PHE A 156 -14.40 11.88 -4.33
N CYS A 157 -15.26 11.77 -5.35
CA CYS A 157 -16.41 12.66 -5.56
C CYS A 157 -17.59 12.36 -4.62
N GLY A 158 -17.51 12.77 -3.34
CA GLY A 158 -18.52 12.55 -2.29
C GLY A 158 -19.98 12.59 -2.76
N SER A 159 -20.59 13.76 -2.93
CA SER A 159 -22.01 13.87 -3.31
C SER A 159 -22.35 13.32 -4.70
N GLU A 160 -21.35 13.07 -5.56
CA GLU A 160 -21.53 12.64 -6.95
C GLU A 160 -21.25 11.14 -7.14
N ILE A 161 -21.12 10.36 -6.06
CA ILE A 161 -20.89 8.90 -6.13
C ILE A 161 -21.92 8.21 -7.02
N ALA A 162 -23.20 8.57 -6.90
CA ALA A 162 -24.25 7.97 -7.73
C ALA A 162 -24.02 8.24 -9.24
N ASN A 163 -23.49 9.42 -9.58
CA ASN A 163 -23.13 9.77 -10.95
C ASN A 163 -21.90 8.99 -11.41
N TRP A 164 -20.86 8.86 -10.57
CA TRP A 164 -19.73 7.98 -10.86
C TRP A 164 -20.16 6.53 -11.11
N VAL A 165 -21.01 5.95 -10.25
CA VAL A 165 -21.55 4.58 -10.43
C VAL A 165 -22.30 4.46 -11.75
N SER A 166 -23.11 5.47 -12.11
CA SER A 166 -23.80 5.52 -13.40
C SER A 166 -22.83 5.57 -14.59
N ARG A 167 -21.75 6.35 -14.50
CA ARG A 167 -20.70 6.42 -15.53
C ARG A 167 -19.98 5.08 -15.67
N LEU A 168 -19.58 4.46 -14.56
CA LEU A 168 -18.90 3.17 -14.53
C LEU A 168 -19.77 2.05 -15.12
N ASN A 169 -21.06 2.01 -14.78
CA ASN A 169 -22.01 1.01 -15.33
C ASN A 169 -22.10 1.06 -16.86
N LYS A 170 -22.03 2.26 -17.46
CA LYS A 170 -22.11 2.42 -18.94
C LYS A 170 -20.93 1.78 -19.68
N VAL A 171 -19.81 1.58 -19.00
CA VAL A 171 -18.57 1.08 -19.59
C VAL A 171 -18.03 -0.17 -18.89
N ALA A 172 -18.85 -0.80 -18.05
CA ALA A 172 -18.50 -1.96 -17.25
C ALA A 172 -17.93 -3.10 -18.11
N ASP A 173 -18.57 -3.39 -19.24
CA ASP A 173 -18.15 -4.47 -20.17
C ASP A 173 -16.77 -4.24 -20.80
N TYR A 174 -16.29 -2.99 -20.83
CA TYR A 174 -14.97 -2.65 -21.37
C TYR A 174 -13.89 -2.64 -20.30
N ILE A 175 -14.25 -2.22 -19.08
CA ILE A 175 -13.32 -2.10 -17.95
C ILE A 175 -13.10 -3.46 -17.28
N PHE A 176 -14.15 -4.26 -17.10
CA PHE A 176 -14.07 -5.51 -16.35
C PHE A 176 -13.80 -6.69 -17.27
N GLU A 177 -12.87 -7.54 -16.84
CA GLU A 177 -12.53 -8.76 -17.56
C GLU A 177 -13.57 -9.88 -17.35
N SER A 178 -14.48 -9.71 -16.37
CA SER A 178 -15.56 -10.65 -16.07
C SER A 178 -16.93 -9.96 -15.99
N SER A 179 -17.92 -10.54 -16.67
CA SER A 179 -19.22 -9.94 -17.03
C SER A 179 -20.27 -9.86 -15.90
N LYS A 180 -19.87 -9.88 -14.62
CA LYS A 180 -20.83 -9.96 -13.49
C LYS A 180 -20.49 -9.11 -12.27
N ALA A 181 -19.87 -7.94 -12.44
CA ALA A 181 -19.80 -6.99 -11.33
C ALA A 181 -21.21 -6.43 -11.05
N ASN A 182 -21.80 -6.73 -9.89
CA ASN A 182 -23.06 -6.11 -9.49
C ASN A 182 -22.76 -4.78 -8.79
N ILE A 183 -22.78 -3.70 -9.57
CA ILE A 183 -22.38 -2.34 -9.14
C ILE A 183 -23.56 -1.56 -8.54
N SER A 184 -24.78 -2.11 -8.61
CA SER A 184 -26.00 -1.39 -8.21
C SER A 184 -26.04 -1.05 -6.71
N ASP A 185 -25.41 -1.88 -5.87
CA ASP A 185 -25.26 -1.64 -4.43
C ASP A 185 -24.46 -0.37 -4.10
N LEU A 186 -23.53 0.05 -4.98
CA LEU A 186 -22.74 1.27 -4.79
C LEU A 186 -23.62 2.53 -4.79
N LYS A 187 -24.71 2.54 -5.56
CA LYS A 187 -25.61 3.69 -5.68
C LYS A 187 -26.39 3.95 -4.39
N ASN A 188 -26.70 2.90 -3.64
CA ASN A 188 -27.55 2.99 -2.44
C ASN A 188 -26.81 3.47 -1.19
N LYS A 189 -25.49 3.69 -1.24
CA LYS A 189 -24.65 4.05 -0.08
C LYS A 189 -23.68 5.20 -0.34
N SER A 190 -24.09 6.17 -1.16
CA SER A 190 -23.34 7.43 -1.37
C SER A 190 -22.90 8.05 -0.05
N ASP A 191 -23.77 8.07 0.97
CA ASP A 191 -23.51 8.75 2.24
C ASP A 191 -22.39 8.07 3.04
N THR A 192 -22.30 6.73 2.98
CA THR A 192 -21.22 5.98 3.66
C THR A 192 -19.88 6.26 3.02
N LEU A 193 -19.83 6.30 1.69
CA LEU A 193 -18.58 6.57 0.98
C LEU A 193 -18.21 8.06 1.06
N GLN A 194 -19.18 8.98 1.06
CA GLN A 194 -18.93 10.38 1.36
C GLN A 194 -18.32 10.54 2.77
N HIS A 195 -18.88 9.87 3.78
CA HIS A 195 -18.31 9.88 5.13
C HIS A 195 -16.87 9.33 5.16
N LEU A 196 -16.58 8.24 4.44
CA LEU A 196 -15.22 7.71 4.31
C LEU A 196 -14.26 8.75 3.71
N ILE A 197 -14.66 9.45 2.64
CA ILE A 197 -13.83 10.45 1.98
C ILE A 197 -13.53 11.63 2.92
N GLU A 198 -14.55 12.13 3.62
CA GLU A 198 -14.42 13.20 4.62
C GLU A 198 -13.49 12.79 5.77
N GLU A 199 -13.65 11.59 6.28
CA GLU A 199 -12.82 11.06 7.37
C GLU A 199 -11.38 10.80 6.94
N PHE A 200 -11.18 10.31 5.72
CA PHE A 200 -9.85 10.14 5.17
C PHE A 200 -9.13 11.50 5.04
N ALA A 201 -9.82 12.52 4.51
CA ALA A 201 -9.28 13.88 4.46
C ALA A 201 -8.94 14.43 5.86
N ASN A 202 -9.78 14.14 6.85
CA ASN A 202 -9.53 14.48 8.25
C ASN A 202 -8.30 13.79 8.82
N VAL A 203 -8.09 12.51 8.52
CA VAL A 203 -6.91 11.75 8.97
C VAL A 203 -5.64 12.32 8.33
N LEU A 204 -5.64 12.56 7.01
CA LEU A 204 -4.50 13.19 6.34
C LEU A 204 -4.13 14.52 7.03
N ARG A 205 -5.11 15.39 7.25
CA ARG A 205 -4.93 16.68 7.92
C ARG A 205 -4.35 16.57 9.33
N LYS A 206 -4.80 15.58 10.10
CA LYS A 206 -4.27 15.36 11.46
C LYS A 206 -2.81 14.93 11.44
N ARG A 207 -2.35 14.30 10.35
CA ARG A 207 -0.97 13.79 10.21
C ARG A 207 -0.02 14.71 9.43
N ASP A 208 -0.49 15.83 8.88
CA ASP A 208 0.34 16.74 8.05
C ASP A 208 1.65 17.19 8.73
N ASN A 209 1.71 17.20 10.08
CA ASN A 209 2.86 17.70 10.85
C ASN A 209 3.39 16.65 11.86
N SER A 210 3.24 15.37 11.57
CA SER A 210 3.73 14.27 12.41
C SER A 210 4.63 13.31 11.63
N ASP A 211 5.41 12.50 12.36
CA ASP A 211 6.31 11.48 11.79
C ASP A 211 5.59 10.37 11.00
N ASP A 212 4.26 10.34 11.08
CA ASP A 212 3.36 9.44 10.35
C ASP A 212 2.53 10.14 9.27
N SER A 213 3.00 11.30 8.78
CA SER A 213 2.43 11.99 7.61
C SER A 213 2.29 11.04 6.41
N ILE A 214 1.22 11.26 5.64
CA ILE A 214 0.91 10.47 4.44
C ILE A 214 0.93 11.41 3.25
N VAL A 215 1.92 11.22 2.38
CA VAL A 215 2.05 11.91 1.10
C VAL A 215 1.06 11.29 0.13
N THR A 216 0.27 12.08 -0.58
CA THR A 216 -0.65 11.55 -1.59
C THR A 216 -0.44 12.19 -2.96
N THR A 217 -0.64 11.40 -4.00
CA THR A 217 -0.65 11.85 -5.39
C THR A 217 -1.89 11.29 -6.08
N PHE A 218 -2.68 12.18 -6.68
CA PHE A 218 -3.93 11.87 -7.33
C PHE A 218 -3.77 11.98 -8.85
N PHE A 219 -3.81 10.83 -9.53
CA PHE A 219 -3.82 10.75 -10.98
C PHE A 219 -5.23 10.64 -11.53
N TYR A 220 -5.52 11.42 -12.57
CA TYR A 220 -6.81 11.40 -13.27
C TYR A 220 -6.67 11.17 -14.77
N GLU A 221 -7.68 10.53 -15.35
CA GLU A 221 -7.74 10.20 -16.77
C GLU A 221 -8.05 11.45 -17.62
N GLN A 222 -7.50 11.50 -18.83
CA GLN A 222 -7.83 12.51 -19.84
C GLN A 222 -8.61 11.94 -21.03
N LEU A 223 -8.53 10.63 -21.27
CA LEU A 223 -9.26 9.98 -22.35
C LEU A 223 -10.52 9.32 -21.83
N LYS A 224 -11.55 9.26 -22.68
CA LYS A 224 -12.83 8.65 -22.34
C LYS A 224 -12.79 7.15 -22.65
N THR A 225 -13.26 6.33 -21.72
CA THR A 225 -13.56 4.92 -22.02
C THR A 225 -14.86 4.88 -22.83
N GLN A 226 -14.82 4.49 -24.10
CA GLN A 226 -16.03 4.38 -24.95
C GLN A 226 -16.94 5.62 -24.91
N GLY A 227 -16.34 6.81 -24.96
CA GLY A 227 -17.07 8.08 -24.93
C GLY A 227 -17.55 8.52 -23.54
N VAL A 228 -17.26 7.78 -22.48
CA VAL A 228 -17.55 8.14 -21.09
C VAL A 228 -16.27 8.47 -20.33
N MET A 229 -16.25 9.61 -19.66
CA MET A 229 -15.25 9.93 -18.63
C MET A 229 -15.73 9.27 -17.33
N VAL A 230 -15.02 8.27 -16.82
CA VAL A 230 -15.42 7.52 -15.62
C VAL A 230 -15.16 8.34 -14.36
N VAL A 231 -13.96 8.90 -14.24
CA VAL A 231 -13.49 9.74 -13.13
C VAL A 231 -12.83 11.00 -13.71
N ASP A 232 -13.57 12.11 -13.67
CA ASP A 232 -13.01 13.42 -14.02
C ASP A 232 -12.04 13.94 -12.95
N ARG A 233 -11.31 15.01 -13.29
CA ARG A 233 -10.34 15.68 -12.40
C ARG A 233 -10.90 16.03 -11.02
N ASN A 234 -12.11 16.60 -10.96
CA ASN A 234 -12.71 17.01 -9.69
C ASN A 234 -13.06 15.79 -8.84
N SER A 235 -13.44 14.69 -9.50
CA SER A 235 -13.76 13.43 -8.85
C SER A 235 -12.53 12.65 -8.41
N ALA A 236 -11.37 12.86 -9.01
CA ALA A 236 -10.16 12.11 -8.72
C ALA A 236 -9.38 12.62 -7.50
N THR A 237 -9.78 13.73 -6.89
CA THR A 237 -8.92 14.51 -5.99
C THR A 237 -9.63 14.85 -4.69
N ILE A 238 -8.83 15.09 -3.64
CA ILE A 238 -9.29 15.76 -2.43
C ILE A 238 -8.59 17.12 -2.37
N PRO A 239 -9.32 18.25 -2.41
CA PRO A 239 -8.72 19.57 -2.47
C PRO A 239 -7.69 19.82 -1.37
N GLY A 240 -6.49 20.23 -1.78
CA GLY A 240 -5.39 20.59 -0.86
C GLY A 240 -4.74 19.42 -0.12
N ARG A 241 -4.93 18.16 -0.58
CA ARG A 241 -4.39 16.96 0.11
C ARG A 241 -3.24 16.25 -0.59
N GLY A 242 -2.82 16.72 -1.76
CA GLY A 242 -1.72 16.10 -2.51
C GLY A 242 -1.56 16.67 -3.91
N ASP A 243 -0.58 16.15 -4.64
CA ASP A 243 -0.35 16.54 -6.03
C ASP A 243 -1.48 16.01 -6.93
N MET A 244 -1.85 16.78 -7.94
CA MET A 244 -2.87 16.41 -8.92
C MET A 244 -2.23 16.37 -10.30
N ILE A 245 -2.16 15.17 -10.89
CA ILE A 245 -1.44 14.94 -12.14
C ILE A 245 -2.37 14.22 -13.12
N SER A 246 -2.39 14.63 -14.38
CA SER A 246 -3.14 13.92 -15.41
C SER A 246 -2.30 12.85 -16.08
N ILE A 247 -2.91 11.75 -16.49
CA ILE A 247 -2.32 10.79 -17.41
C ILE A 247 -3.18 10.75 -18.68
N GLN A 248 -2.54 10.78 -19.85
CA GLN A 248 -3.22 10.71 -21.15
C GLN A 248 -3.68 9.28 -21.48
N ALA A 249 -4.52 8.72 -20.60
CA ALA A 249 -5.10 7.39 -20.73
C ALA A 249 -6.58 7.43 -20.35
N ASP A 250 -7.29 6.35 -20.68
CA ASP A 250 -8.64 6.09 -20.17
C ASP A 250 -8.59 5.34 -18.84
N HIS A 251 -9.76 5.13 -18.23
CA HIS A 251 -9.90 4.56 -16.88
C HIS A 251 -9.29 3.18 -16.75
N LYS A 252 -9.31 2.38 -17.83
CA LYS A 252 -8.74 1.04 -17.84
C LYS A 252 -7.22 1.07 -17.99
N ASN A 253 -6.70 2.00 -18.77
CA ASN A 253 -5.29 2.04 -19.15
C ASN A 253 -4.44 2.99 -18.28
N ILE A 254 -5.04 3.84 -17.45
CA ILE A 254 -4.32 4.75 -16.53
C ILE A 254 -3.36 4.04 -15.57
N CYS A 255 -3.57 2.74 -15.34
CA CYS A 255 -2.76 1.91 -14.44
C CYS A 255 -1.84 0.90 -15.16
N LYS A 256 -1.70 1.00 -16.49
CA LYS A 256 -1.00 0.02 -17.33
C LYS A 256 0.09 0.70 -18.14
N PHE A 257 1.34 0.25 -17.96
CA PHE A 257 2.50 0.85 -18.61
C PHE A 257 3.34 -0.20 -19.33
N ARG A 258 3.86 0.16 -20.51
CA ARG A 258 4.57 -0.78 -21.40
C ARG A 258 6.08 -0.71 -21.28
N SER A 259 6.60 0.49 -21.05
CA SER A 259 8.01 0.80 -21.20
C SER A 259 8.47 1.71 -20.08
N ARG A 260 9.72 1.56 -19.67
CA ARG A 260 10.36 2.43 -18.69
C ARG A 260 10.76 3.76 -19.31
N GLU A 261 11.11 3.74 -20.60
CA GLU A 261 11.64 4.89 -21.34
C GLU A 261 10.57 5.64 -22.14
N ASP A 262 9.63 4.90 -22.75
CA ASP A 262 8.69 5.47 -23.74
C ASP A 262 7.28 5.74 -23.18
N ASP A 263 7.00 5.32 -21.95
CA ASP A 263 5.68 5.49 -21.33
C ASP A 263 5.68 6.68 -20.35
N GLU A 264 5.07 7.79 -20.77
CA GLU A 264 4.98 9.01 -19.94
C GLU A 264 4.23 8.74 -18.62
N GLY A 265 3.20 7.90 -18.65
CA GLY A 265 2.42 7.54 -17.46
C GLY A 265 3.28 6.83 -16.41
N TYR A 266 4.16 5.92 -16.85
CA TYR A 266 5.14 5.28 -15.97
C TYR A 266 6.07 6.31 -15.33
N GLY A 267 6.65 7.22 -16.12
CA GLY A 267 7.56 8.25 -15.64
C GLY A 267 6.92 9.14 -14.57
N LEU A 268 5.65 9.52 -14.74
CA LEU A 268 4.90 10.31 -13.78
C LEU A 268 4.65 9.54 -12.47
N VAL A 269 4.22 8.27 -12.55
CA VAL A 269 3.99 7.43 -11.37
C VAL A 269 5.30 7.14 -10.62
N LEU A 270 6.38 6.85 -11.35
CA LEU A 270 7.71 6.67 -10.78
C LEU A 270 8.21 7.94 -10.07
N GLY A 271 7.97 9.12 -10.65
CA GLY A 271 8.26 10.41 -10.02
C GLY A 271 7.54 10.59 -8.68
N ALA A 272 6.25 10.25 -8.63
CA ALA A 272 5.47 10.28 -7.39
C ALA A 272 6.02 9.30 -6.34
N LEU A 273 6.33 8.06 -6.73
CA LEU A 273 6.93 7.07 -5.84
C LEU A 273 8.27 7.53 -5.27
N ARG A 274 9.16 8.08 -6.11
CA ARG A 274 10.46 8.63 -5.68
C ARG A 274 10.29 9.78 -4.68
N LYS A 275 9.36 10.71 -4.95
CA LYS A 275 9.04 11.79 -4.01
C LYS A 275 8.62 11.24 -2.64
N MET A 276 7.68 10.29 -2.62
CA MET A 276 7.22 9.66 -1.38
C MET A 276 8.36 8.95 -0.65
N MET A 277 9.24 8.24 -1.36
CA MET A 277 10.38 7.54 -0.75
C MET A 277 11.43 8.48 -0.14
N VAL A 278 11.56 9.71 -0.63
CA VAL A 278 12.44 10.74 -0.03
C VAL A 278 11.81 11.33 1.24
N GLU A 279 10.49 11.51 1.25
CA GLU A 279 9.74 12.07 2.38
C GLU A 279 9.51 11.05 3.51
N VAL A 280 9.72 9.75 3.24
CA VAL A 280 9.68 8.68 4.23
C VAL A 280 10.85 8.83 5.21
N PRO A 281 10.61 9.02 6.53
CA PRO A 281 11.68 9.05 7.52
C PRO A 281 12.32 7.67 7.63
N VAL A 282 13.49 7.48 7.02
CA VAL A 282 14.27 6.25 7.21
C VAL A 282 14.87 6.31 8.61
N LYS A 283 14.34 5.50 9.54
CA LYS A 283 15.07 5.21 10.78
C LYS A 283 16.34 4.47 10.39
N GLN A 284 17.48 5.16 10.38
CA GLN A 284 18.78 4.52 10.23
C GLN A 284 18.86 3.41 11.29
N LYS A 285 19.22 2.18 10.87
CA LYS A 285 19.63 1.15 11.82
C LYS A 285 20.74 1.76 12.65
N SER A 286 20.51 2.01 13.94
CA SER A 286 21.60 2.29 14.85
C SER A 286 22.55 1.10 14.75
N SER A 287 23.76 1.34 14.25
CA SER A 287 24.84 0.39 14.44
C SER A 287 24.92 0.14 15.94
N SER A 288 24.65 -1.09 16.38
CA SER A 288 24.96 -1.48 17.75
C SER A 288 26.40 -1.04 18.03
N PRO A 289 26.70 -0.41 19.18
CA PRO A 289 28.07 -0.04 19.48
C PRO A 289 28.91 -1.31 19.42
N VAL A 290 29.85 -1.35 18.48
CA VAL A 290 30.87 -2.39 18.42
C VAL A 290 31.73 -2.17 19.67
N PHE A 291 31.50 -2.98 20.71
CA PHE A 291 32.43 -3.07 21.82
C PHE A 291 33.69 -3.76 21.31
N ASN A 292 34.66 -2.96 20.85
CA ASN A 292 36.02 -3.44 20.65
C ASN A 292 36.62 -3.72 22.03
N PHE A 293 36.64 -5.00 22.41
CA PHE A 293 37.54 -5.47 23.45
C PHE A 293 38.96 -5.47 22.88
N ASN A 294 39.64 -4.33 22.95
CA ASN A 294 41.08 -4.31 22.81
C ASN A 294 41.67 -4.92 24.08
N ASN A 295 42.05 -6.19 23.99
CA ASN A 295 42.82 -6.87 25.01
C ASN A 295 44.30 -6.47 24.89
N ASP A 296 44.58 -5.19 25.16
CA ASP A 296 45.95 -4.71 25.34
C ASP A 296 46.19 -4.53 26.83
N GLY A 297 47.10 -5.35 27.36
CA GLY A 297 47.44 -5.44 28.78
C GLY A 297 48.07 -4.15 29.33
N ALA A 298 47.24 -3.18 29.67
CA ALA A 298 47.62 -2.00 30.42
C ALA A 298 47.09 -2.09 31.86
N SER A 299 48.02 -2.15 32.80
CA SER A 299 47.81 -2.12 34.24
C SER A 299 46.98 -0.91 34.69
N ILE A 300 45.84 -1.16 35.32
CA ILE A 300 45.05 -0.13 36.00
C ILE A 300 45.71 0.18 37.35
N MET A 301 46.34 1.35 37.48
CA MET A 301 46.65 1.93 38.79
C MET A 301 45.36 2.46 39.43
N ASN A 302 44.98 1.88 40.56
CA ASN A 302 43.87 2.35 41.37
C ASN A 302 44.43 3.30 42.44
N GLN A 303 44.23 4.62 42.30
CA GLN A 303 44.44 5.55 43.41
C GLN A 303 43.20 5.53 44.31
N ALA A 304 43.21 4.60 45.27
CA ALA A 304 42.27 4.60 46.38
C ALA A 304 42.69 5.68 47.39
N GLY A 305 41.89 6.75 47.48
CA GLY A 305 41.81 7.60 48.66
C GLY A 305 41.28 6.80 49.85
N GLN A 306 41.91 7.04 51.00
CA GLN A 306 41.72 6.35 52.27
C GLN A 306 40.26 6.24 52.72
N GLN A 307 39.83 5.02 53.10
CA GLN A 307 39.17 4.74 54.38
C GLN A 307 39.15 3.23 54.64
N THR A 308 39.96 2.80 55.61
CA THR A 308 39.78 1.55 56.37
C THR A 308 38.42 1.60 57.09
N ILE A 309 37.69 0.49 57.29
CA ILE A 309 37.86 -0.41 58.45
C ILE A 309 37.07 -1.73 58.25
N ASN A 310 37.77 -2.84 58.52
CA ASN A 310 37.40 -4.15 59.10
C ASN A 310 36.08 -4.88 58.74
N GLY A 311 36.23 -5.95 57.97
CA GLY A 311 36.30 -7.34 58.48
C GLY A 311 35.16 -7.86 59.37
N GLY A 312 34.28 -8.67 58.79
CA GLY A 312 33.39 -9.59 59.50
C GLY A 312 32.55 -10.46 58.56
N MET A 313 33.06 -11.64 58.20
CA MET A 313 32.26 -12.68 57.52
C MET A 313 31.29 -13.32 58.53
N ASN A 314 30.01 -13.41 58.18
CA ASN A 314 29.07 -14.27 58.90
C ASN A 314 28.30 -15.14 57.90
N PHE A 315 28.52 -16.45 57.98
CA PHE A 315 27.77 -17.46 57.24
C PHE A 315 26.49 -17.78 58.01
N GLY A 316 25.34 -17.47 57.42
CA GLY A 316 24.03 -17.88 57.92
C GLY A 316 23.30 -18.70 56.85
N ALA A 317 23.35 -20.02 57.00
CA ALA A 317 22.52 -20.96 56.25
C ALA A 317 21.05 -20.81 56.66
N PHE A 318 20.11 -21.00 55.73
CA PHE A 318 18.87 -21.73 56.00
C PHE A 318 18.32 -22.36 54.73
N ALA A 319 18.10 -23.67 54.81
CA ALA A 319 17.32 -24.47 53.89
C ALA A 319 15.88 -24.60 54.43
N ARG A 320 14.89 -24.32 53.59
CA ARG A 320 13.78 -25.18 53.17
C ARG A 320 12.78 -24.36 52.35
#